data_AF-A0A3N5SJP7-F1
#
_entry.id   AF-A0A3N5SJP7-F1
#
_cell.length_a   1.000
_cell.length_b   1.000
_cell.length_c   1.000
_cell.angle_alpha   90.00
_cell.angle_beta   90.00
_cell.angle_gamma   90.00
#
_symmetry.space_group_name_H-M   'P 1'
#
loop_
_entity.id
_entity.type
_entity.pdbx_description
1 polymer ?
#
loop_
_entity_poly.entity_id
_entity_poly.type
_entity_poly.pdbx_seq_one_letter_code
_entity_poly.pdbx_strand_id
1 'polypeptide(L)'
;SLAQKCSGSGSKQKCKITVSLKVKNVGNRDVPNSSTLEVYLESDDIEDTIMKRISVGKIKKGGSKTFKFTYSLPAGANARGKYVVALIDADNAIEELDEQNNDIFYDEIP
;
A
#
# COMPACT_ATOMS: atom_id res chain seq x y z
N SER A 1 7.59 2.98 4.99
CA SER A 1 8.80 3.37 4.25
C SER A 1 8.70 2.92 2.81
N LEU A 2 9.08 3.80 1.90
CA LEU A 2 9.02 3.61 0.46
C LEU A 2 10.41 3.76 -0.15
N ALA A 3 10.74 2.93 -1.13
CA ALA A 3 12.00 3.05 -1.86
C ALA A 3 11.85 2.58 -3.30
N GLN A 4 12.35 3.36 -4.26
CA GLN A 4 12.48 2.93 -5.63
C GLN A 4 13.95 2.64 -5.97
N LYS A 5 14.17 1.56 -6.72
CA LYS A 5 15.47 1.24 -7.33
C LYS A 5 15.30 1.00 -8.81
N CYS A 6 16.06 1.72 -9.61
CA CYS A 6 16.07 1.59 -11.06
C CYS A 6 17.43 1.04 -11.53
N SER A 7 17.40 0.31 -12.64
CA SER A 7 18.59 -0.21 -13.32
C SER A 7 18.43 -0.09 -14.84
N GLY A 8 19.52 0.17 -15.55
CA GLY A 8 19.48 0.48 -16.99
C GLY A 8 19.13 1.95 -17.26
N SER A 9 18.87 2.27 -18.53
CA SER A 9 18.52 3.62 -19.00
C SER A 9 17.56 3.56 -20.18
N GLY A 10 16.78 4.63 -20.38
CA GLY A 10 15.81 4.77 -21.46
C GLY A 10 14.73 3.69 -21.44
N SER A 11 14.32 3.22 -22.62
CA SER A 11 13.28 2.20 -22.78
C SER A 11 13.62 0.82 -22.19
N LYS A 12 14.88 0.60 -21.80
CA LYS A 12 15.33 -0.64 -21.13
C LYS A 12 15.42 -0.50 -19.60
N GLN A 13 15.10 0.68 -19.06
CA GLN A 13 15.13 0.93 -17.63
C GLN A 13 14.11 0.02 -16.92
N LYS A 14 14.55 -0.61 -15.82
CA LYS A 14 13.71 -1.43 -14.96
C LYS A 14 13.72 -0.85 -13.56
N CYS A 15 12.57 -0.38 -13.10
CA CYS A 15 12.39 0.15 -11.76
C CYS A 15 11.56 -0.80 -10.90
N LYS A 16 11.92 -0.88 -9.63
CA LYS A 16 11.19 -1.63 -8.60
C LYS A 16 10.91 -0.71 -7.42
N ILE A 17 9.67 -0.74 -6.95
CA ILE A 17 9.23 -0.06 -5.75
C ILE A 17 9.18 -1.08 -4.63
N THR A 18 9.80 -0.77 -3.49
CA THR A 18 9.72 -1.55 -2.26
C THR A 18 8.88 -0.79 -1.26
N VAL A 19 7.79 -1.42 -0.81
CA VAL A 19 6.87 -0.85 0.17
C VAL A 19 7.01 -1.64 1.47
N SER A 20 7.16 -0.93 2.59
CA SER A 20 7.08 -1.50 3.93
C SER A 20 6.13 -0.66 4.77
N LEU A 21 5.00 -1.24 5.14
CA LEU A 21 3.89 -0.57 5.82
C LEU A 21 3.56 -1.30 7.13
N LYS A 22 3.18 -0.55 8.16
CA LYS A 22 2.77 -1.11 9.45
C LYS A 22 1.30 -0.76 9.68
N VAL A 23 0.45 -1.78 9.74
CA VAL A 23 -0.95 -1.66 10.08
C VAL A 23 -1.10 -1.85 11.58
N LYS A 24 -1.73 -0.89 12.27
CA LYS A 24 -1.98 -0.96 13.72
C LYS A 24 -3.48 -0.91 13.97
N ASN A 25 -3.99 -1.86 14.74
CA ASN A 25 -5.37 -1.82 15.22
C ASN A 25 -5.46 -0.84 16.40
N VAL A 26 -5.97 0.37 16.13
CA VAL A 26 -6.22 1.41 17.14
C VAL A 26 -7.62 1.34 17.74
N GLY A 27 -8.49 0.48 17.19
CA GLY A 27 -9.84 0.26 17.67
C GLY A 27 -9.91 -0.49 19.00
N ASN A 28 -11.13 -0.61 19.54
CA ASN A 28 -11.38 -1.31 20.80
C ASN A 28 -11.77 -2.80 20.62
N ARG A 29 -11.83 -3.29 19.39
CA ARG A 29 -12.16 -4.67 19.01
C ARG A 29 -11.00 -5.31 18.22
N ASP A 30 -11.00 -6.63 18.13
CA ASP A 30 -10.07 -7.35 17.26
C ASP A 30 -10.47 -7.16 15.79
N VAL A 31 -9.50 -6.96 14.90
CA VAL A 31 -9.71 -7.00 13.44
C VAL A 31 -10.01 -8.44 13.03
N PRO A 32 -11.11 -8.72 12.31
CA PRO A 32 -11.45 -10.06 11.85
C PRO A 32 -10.51 -10.54 10.73
N ASN A 33 -10.54 -11.85 10.47
CA ASN A 33 -9.68 -12.47 9.43
C ASN A 33 -10.04 -12.04 7.99
N SER A 34 -11.23 -11.47 7.78
CA SER A 34 -11.70 -11.00 6.47
C SER A 34 -11.07 -9.68 6.01
N SER A 35 -10.38 -8.95 6.90
CA SER A 35 -9.79 -7.66 6.55
C SER A 35 -8.72 -7.80 5.46
N THR A 36 -8.87 -6.98 4.41
CA THR A 36 -7.95 -6.88 3.29
C THR A 36 -7.21 -5.54 3.33
N LEU A 37 -6.03 -5.49 2.75
CA LEU A 37 -5.26 -4.29 2.52
C LEU A 37 -4.96 -4.22 1.02
N GLU A 38 -5.33 -3.11 0.41
CA GLU A 38 -5.06 -2.81 -0.99
C GLU A 38 -4.07 -1.65 -1.08
N VAL A 39 -3.06 -1.80 -1.93
CA VAL A 39 -2.03 -0.80 -2.12
C VAL A 39 -2.00 -0.41 -3.58
N TYR A 40 -2.08 0.89 -3.82
CA TYR A 40 -2.23 1.53 -5.12
C TYR A 40 -1.02 2.41 -5.40
N LEU A 41 -0.67 2.53 -6.68
CA LEU A 41 0.24 3.54 -7.18
C LEU A 41 -0.63 4.62 -7.82
N GLU A 42 -0.67 5.79 -7.19
CA GLU A 42 -1.37 6.96 -7.71
C GLU A 42 -0.59 7.51 -8.91
N SER A 43 -1.30 7.84 -9.98
CA SER A 43 -0.74 8.57 -11.11
C SER A 43 -1.70 9.63 -11.60
N ASP A 44 -1.18 10.71 -12.18
CA ASP A 44 -2.00 11.76 -12.81
C ASP A 44 -2.91 11.25 -13.94
N ASP A 45 -2.65 10.04 -14.47
CA ASP A 45 -3.58 9.34 -15.34
C ASP A 45 -4.58 8.54 -14.50
N ILE A 46 -5.87 8.75 -14.82
CA ILE A 46 -7.10 8.53 -14.04
C ILE A 46 -7.36 7.06 -13.60
N GLU A 47 -6.41 6.14 -13.76
CA GLU A 47 -6.50 4.77 -13.26
C GLU A 47 -5.40 4.45 -12.25
N ASP A 48 -5.77 4.47 -10.96
CA ASP A 48 -4.93 3.98 -9.87
C ASP A 48 -4.53 2.52 -10.13
N THR A 49 -3.24 2.29 -10.30
CA THR A 49 -2.74 0.94 -10.57
C THR A 49 -2.63 0.17 -9.26
N ILE A 50 -3.41 -0.91 -9.10
CA ILE A 50 -3.28 -1.81 -7.96
C ILE A 50 -1.90 -2.46 -7.98
N MET A 51 -1.07 -2.13 -6.98
CA MET A 51 0.24 -2.74 -6.77
C MET A 51 0.12 -4.10 -6.12
N LYS A 52 -0.74 -4.21 -5.09
CA LYS A 52 -0.91 -5.44 -4.31
C LYS A 52 -2.21 -5.43 -3.49
N ARG A 53 -2.87 -6.59 -3.42
CA ARG A 53 -3.85 -6.93 -2.40
C ARG A 53 -3.27 -7.95 -1.42
N ILE A 54 -3.48 -7.72 -0.12
CA ILE A 54 -2.90 -8.49 0.98
C ILE A 54 -4.02 -8.84 1.96
N SER A 55 -4.12 -10.10 2.38
CA SER A 55 -4.96 -10.45 3.53
C SER A 55 -4.25 -10.03 4.82
N VAL A 56 -4.88 -9.14 5.58
CA VAL A 56 -4.32 -8.63 6.85
C VAL A 56 -4.37 -9.71 7.92
N GLY A 57 -5.45 -10.51 7.90
CA GLY A 57 -5.77 -11.51 8.92
C GLY A 57 -6.01 -10.87 10.30
N LYS A 58 -6.27 -11.69 11.32
CA LYS A 58 -6.58 -11.18 12.66
C LYS A 58 -5.48 -10.30 13.24
N ILE A 59 -5.84 -9.10 13.71
CA ILE A 59 -5.01 -8.21 14.53
C ILE A 59 -5.75 -7.95 15.83
N LYS A 60 -5.19 -8.39 16.96
CA LYS A 60 -5.78 -8.15 18.28
C LYS A 60 -5.88 -6.64 18.56
N LYS A 61 -6.80 -6.24 19.42
CA LYS A 61 -6.88 -4.86 19.96
C LYS A 61 -5.48 -4.35 20.36
N GLY A 62 -5.11 -3.17 19.87
CA GLY A 62 -3.82 -2.53 20.14
C GLY A 62 -2.61 -3.19 19.47
N GLY A 63 -2.82 -4.29 18.75
CA GLY A 63 -1.79 -5.02 18.01
C GLY A 63 -1.41 -4.32 16.69
N SER A 64 -0.31 -4.78 16.10
CA SER A 64 0.10 -4.33 14.77
C SER A 64 0.71 -5.45 13.95
N LYS A 65 0.68 -5.30 12.63
CA LYS A 65 1.38 -6.16 11.66
C LYS A 65 2.14 -5.31 10.68
N THR A 66 3.30 -5.80 10.26
CA THR A 66 4.12 -5.15 9.24
C THR A 66 4.07 -5.97 7.96
N PHE A 67 3.80 -5.32 6.85
CA PHE A 67 3.77 -5.92 5.52
C PHE A 67 4.87 -5.32 4.67
N LYS A 68 5.55 -6.18 3.91
CA LYS A 68 6.63 -5.78 3.01
C LYS A 68 6.46 -6.49 1.68
N PHE A 69 6.47 -5.73 0.60
CA PHE A 69 6.40 -6.28 -0.75
C PHE A 69 7.13 -5.38 -1.75
N THR A 70 7.30 -5.91 -2.97
CA THR A 70 7.92 -5.19 -4.07
C THR A 70 7.01 -5.21 -5.29
N TYR A 71 6.93 -4.08 -5.99
CA TYR A 71 6.20 -3.93 -7.25
C TYR A 71 7.19 -3.60 -8.37
N SER A 72 7.10 -4.29 -9.50
CA SER A 72 7.95 -4.03 -10.66
C SER A 72 7.19 -3.15 -11.63
N LEU A 73 7.78 -2.01 -11.98
CA LEU A 73 7.21 -1.10 -12.97
C LEU A 73 7.43 -1.64 -14.39
N PRO A 74 6.56 -1.27 -15.35
CA PRO A 74 6.79 -1.53 -16.76
C PRO A 74 8.18 -1.05 -17.22
N ALA A 75 8.74 -1.69 -18.25
CA ALA A 75 10.03 -1.28 -18.79
C ALA A 75 9.95 0.17 -19.33
N GLY A 76 10.93 1.00 -18.97
CA GLY A 76 10.96 2.43 -19.28
C GLY A 76 10.12 3.31 -18.35
N ALA A 77 9.30 2.73 -17.46
CA ALA A 77 8.53 3.51 -16.50
C ALA A 77 9.35 3.87 -15.25
N ASN A 78 9.11 5.06 -14.73
CA ASN A 78 9.65 5.58 -13.48
C ASN A 78 8.48 6.19 -12.69
N ALA A 79 8.40 5.87 -11.40
CA ALA A 79 7.34 6.39 -10.53
C ALA A 79 7.85 7.47 -9.56
N ARG A 80 9.04 8.02 -9.78
CA ARG A 80 9.58 9.15 -9.00
C ARG A 80 8.61 10.33 -9.03
N GLY A 81 8.29 10.89 -7.87
CA GLY A 81 7.29 11.96 -7.74
C GLY A 81 5.83 11.49 -7.73
N LYS A 82 5.58 10.19 -7.86
CA LYS A 82 4.25 9.59 -7.63
C LYS A 82 4.08 9.18 -6.18
N TYR A 83 2.84 8.89 -5.80
CA TYR A 83 2.47 8.47 -4.46
C TYR A 83 2.03 7.02 -4.44
N VAL A 84 2.35 6.34 -3.34
CA VAL A 84 1.73 5.05 -3.02
C VAL A 84 0.63 5.33 -2.02
N VAL A 85 -0.53 4.70 -2.19
CA VAL A 85 -1.69 4.81 -1.31
C VAL A 85 -2.03 3.42 -0.78
N ALA A 86 -2.24 3.28 0.52
CA ALA A 86 -2.63 2.01 1.14
C ALA A 86 -4.00 2.16 1.81
N LEU A 87 -4.97 1.36 1.38
CA LEU A 87 -6.35 1.33 1.88
C LEU A 87 -6.60 0.00 2.61
N ILE A 88 -7.05 0.09 3.86
CA ILE A 88 -7.46 -1.07 4.67
C ILE A 88 -8.98 -1.23 4.53
N ASP A 89 -9.41 -2.48 4.39
CA ASP A 89 -10.81 -2.89 4.24
C ASP A 89 -11.56 -2.23 3.08
N ALA A 90 -10.93 -2.18 1.90
CA ALA A 90 -11.52 -1.61 0.68
C ALA A 90 -12.87 -2.25 0.25
N ASP A 91 -13.22 -3.42 0.80
CA ASP A 91 -14.51 -4.08 0.57
C ASP A 91 -15.63 -3.60 1.53
N ASN A 92 -15.33 -2.66 2.44
CA ASN A 92 -16.21 -2.16 3.50
C ASN A 92 -16.87 -3.28 4.33
N ALA A 93 -16.15 -4.40 4.51
CA ALA A 93 -16.69 -5.60 5.11
C ALA A 93 -16.75 -5.51 6.65
N ILE A 94 -16.10 -4.52 7.23
CA ILE A 94 -15.98 -4.29 8.68
C ILE A 94 -16.41 -2.85 8.94
N GLU A 95 -17.45 -2.69 9.74
CA GLU A 95 -17.86 -1.38 10.25
C GLU A 95 -16.78 -0.90 11.24
N GLU A 96 -15.75 -0.24 10.73
CA GLU A 96 -14.73 0.43 11.52
C GLU A 96 -15.33 1.70 12.14
N LEU A 97 -15.04 1.96 13.42
CA LEU A 97 -15.66 3.06 14.19
C LEU A 97 -15.40 4.47 13.61
N ASP A 98 -14.47 4.59 12.67
CA ASP A 98 -14.11 5.83 11.98
C ASP A 98 -13.34 5.52 10.68
N GLU A 99 -14.01 5.57 9.52
CA GLU A 99 -13.37 5.34 8.21
C GLU A 99 -12.40 6.46 7.79
N GLN A 100 -12.36 7.57 8.53
CA GLN A 100 -11.43 8.68 8.29
C GLN A 100 -10.06 8.47 8.95
N ASN A 101 -9.88 7.39 9.72
CA ASN A 101 -8.65 7.10 10.46
C ASN A 101 -7.82 5.95 9.86
N ASN A 102 -8.14 5.53 8.63
CA ASN A 102 -7.18 4.77 7.84
C ASN A 102 -6.10 5.76 7.40
N ASP A 103 -5.04 5.88 8.21
CA ASP A 103 -3.83 6.63 7.91
C ASP A 103 -3.37 6.23 6.50
N ILE A 104 -3.72 7.05 5.51
CA ILE A 104 -3.26 6.91 4.15
C ILE A 104 -1.75 7.03 4.25
N PHE A 105 -1.05 5.92 4.04
CA PHE A 105 0.39 5.99 3.88
C PHE A 105 0.64 6.76 2.58
N TYR A 106 0.86 8.07 2.68
CA TYR A 106 1.18 8.97 1.57
C TYR A 106 2.67 9.29 1.67
N ASP A 107 3.46 8.70 0.78
CA ASP A 107 4.89 8.94 0.73
C ASP A 107 5.28 9.09 -0.74
N GLU A 108 6.06 10.13 -1.03
CA GLU A 108 6.56 10.38 -2.38
C GLU A 108 7.65 9.35 -2.70
N ILE A 109 7.60 8.78 -3.90
CA ILE A 109 8.66 7.88 -4.35
C ILE A 109 9.94 8.70 -4.63
N PRO A 110 11.05 8.45 -3.90
CA PRO A 110 12.29 9.22 -4.03
C PRO A 110 13.04 9.00 -5.35
#